data_AF-A0A7J5V1W6-F1
#
_entry.id   AF-A0A7J5V1W6-F1
#
_cell.length_a   1.000
_cell.length_b   1.000
_cell.length_c   1.000
_cell.angle_alpha   90.00
_cell.angle_beta   90.00
_cell.angle_gamma   90.00
#
_symmetry.space_group_name_H-M   'P 1'
#
loop_
_entity.id
_entity.type
_entity.pdbx_description
1 polymer ?
#
loop_
_entity_poly.entity_id
_entity_poly.type
_entity_poly.pdbx_seq_one_letter_code
_entity_poly.pdbx_strand_id
1 'polypeptide(L)'
;MRKFFQKDHLITGIIIGFVTTSLLYFLMDVIIDMLEVIPVWLKNPRTPFLIALIPNLFIFRYFMVNRKQDKTGRGLLLTIFIVVFAVFLFIK
;
A
#
# COMPACT_ATOMS: atom_id res chain seq x y z
N MET A 1 25.86 -6.65 7.21
CA MET A 1 24.67 -6.74 6.32
C MET A 1 24.09 -5.36 6.01
N ARG A 2 24.77 -4.48 5.24
CA ARG A 2 24.37 -3.05 5.10
C ARG A 2 24.47 -2.45 3.68
N LYS A 3 24.56 -3.25 2.61
CA LYS A 3 24.72 -2.74 1.23
C LYS A 3 23.55 -2.99 0.26
N PHE A 4 22.44 -3.58 0.72
CA PHE A 4 21.27 -3.82 -0.16
C PHE A 4 20.28 -2.65 -0.24
N PHE A 5 20.38 -1.65 0.66
CA PHE A 5 19.38 -0.58 0.77
C PHE A 5 19.71 0.72 0.01
N GLN A 6 20.81 0.74 -0.77
CA GLN A 6 21.30 1.93 -1.48
C GLN A 6 21.20 1.83 -3.01
N LYS A 7 20.83 0.67 -3.56
CA LYS A 7 20.63 0.57 -5.01
C LYS A 7 19.18 0.89 -5.32
N ASP A 8 18.96 2.10 -5.81
CA ASP A 8 17.65 2.57 -6.26
C ASP A 8 17.20 1.72 -7.46
N HIS A 9 16.44 0.67 -7.17
CA HIS A 9 15.91 -0.27 -8.14
C HIS A 9 14.40 -0.27 -8.08
N LEU A 10 13.79 -0.23 -9.27
CA LEU A 10 12.34 -0.26 -9.42
C LEU A 10 11.73 -1.52 -8.76
N ILE A 11 12.43 -2.66 -8.86
CA ILE A 11 12.05 -3.93 -8.23
C ILE A 11 11.96 -3.80 -6.70
N THR A 12 12.88 -3.07 -6.07
CA THR A 12 12.85 -2.82 -4.62
C THR A 12 11.59 -2.03 -4.25
N GLY A 13 11.21 -1.04 -5.07
CA GLY A 13 9.96 -0.32 -4.93
C GLY A 13 8.72 -1.21 -5.04
N ILE A 14 8.73 -2.14 -5.99
CA ILE A 14 7.63 -3.09 -6.18
C ILE A 14 7.47 -4.01 -4.97
N ILE A 15 8.57 -4.59 -4.48
CA ILE A 15 8.56 -5.50 -3.32
C ILE A 15 8.09 -4.75 -2.08
N ILE A 16 8.64 -3.55 -1.83
CA ILE A 16 8.22 -2.72 -0.70
C ILE A 16 6.73 -2.37 -0.83
N GLY A 17 6.28 -1.95 -2.01
CA GLY A 17 4.88 -1.60 -2.24
C GLY A 17 3.94 -2.77 -2.02
N PHE A 18 4.33 -3.98 -2.43
CA PHE A 18 3.52 -5.18 -2.21
C PHE A 18 3.46 -5.54 -0.73
N VAL A 19 4.61 -5.55 -0.06
CA VAL A 19 4.70 -5.84 1.39
C VAL A 19 3.91 -4.82 2.20
N THR A 20 4.04 -3.53 1.90
CA THR A 20 3.33 -2.47 2.64
C THR A 20 1.85 -2.53 2.39
N THR A 21 1.41 -2.75 1.16
CA THR A 21 -0.02 -2.85 0.83
C THR A 21 -0.67 -4.06 1.51
N SER A 22 -0.03 -5.23 1.46
CA SER A 22 -0.54 -6.43 2.15
C SER A 22 -0.57 -6.26 3.66
N LEU A 23 0.47 -5.65 4.25
CA LEU A 23 0.53 -5.40 5.70
C LEU A 23 -0.55 -4.41 6.14
N LEU A 24 -0.77 -3.34 5.37
CA LEU A 24 -1.79 -2.33 5.65
C LEU A 24 -3.20 -2.89 5.49
N TYR A 25 -3.42 -3.76 4.52
CA TYR A 25 -4.69 -4.46 4.37
C TYR A 25 -4.99 -5.33 5.59
N PHE A 26 -4.03 -6.15 6.02
CA PHE A 26 -4.20 -7.00 7.21
C PHE A 26 -4.45 -6.16 8.47
N LEU A 27 -3.73 -5.05 8.64
CA LEU A 27 -3.98 -4.10 9.73
C LEU A 27 -5.39 -3.52 9.69
N MET A 28 -5.89 -3.12 8.52
CA MET A 28 -7.25 -2.60 8.38
C MET A 28 -8.31 -3.67 8.67
N ASP A 29 -8.10 -4.90 8.23
CA ASP A 29 -9.00 -6.03 8.49
C ASP A 29 -9.13 -6.28 10.01
N VAL A 30 -8.00 -6.34 10.72
CA VAL A 30 -7.98 -6.47 12.19
C VAL A 30 -8.67 -5.30 12.87
N ILE A 31 -8.45 -4.06 12.40
CA ILE A 31 -9.10 -2.87 12.97
C ILE A 31 -10.62 -2.93 12.77
N ILE A 32 -11.09 -3.40 11.60
CA ILE A 32 -12.52 -3.53 11.30
C ILE A 32 -13.16 -4.63 12.15
N ASP A 33 -12.50 -5.77 12.30
CA ASP A 33 -12.97 -6.86 13.16
C ASP A 33 -13.04 -6.46 14.64
N MET A 34 -12.16 -5.54 15.09
CA MET A 34 -12.21 -4.98 16.45
C MET A 34 -13.29 -3.91 16.64
N LEU A 35 -13.90 -3.41 15.57
CA LEU A 35 -14.97 -2.41 15.64
C LEU A 35 -16.34 -3.11 15.78
N GLU A 36 -16.91 -3.07 16.99
CA GLU A 36 -18.25 -3.63 17.25
C GLU A 36 -19.37 -2.96 16.44
N VAL A 37 -19.16 -1.72 16.00
CA VAL A 37 -20.12 -0.96 15.18
C VAL A 37 -19.46 -0.57 13.85
N ILE A 38 -19.75 -1.36 12.82
CA ILE A 38 -19.26 -1.10 11.46
C ILE A 38 -20.26 -0.19 10.73
N PRO A 39 -19.88 1.05 10.38
CA PRO A 39 -20.76 1.93 9.62
C PRO A 39 -21.05 1.36 8.23
N VAL A 40 -22.24 1.63 7.69
CA VAL A 40 -22.76 1.01 6.45
C VAL A 40 -21.83 1.22 5.25
N TRP A 41 -21.12 2.34 5.17
CA TRP A 41 -20.14 2.60 4.11
C TRP A 41 -18.93 1.66 4.15
N LEU A 42 -18.60 1.10 5.31
CA LEU A 42 -17.46 0.20 5.53
C LEU A 42 -17.82 -1.26 5.25
N LYS A 43 -19.13 -1.58 5.16
CA LYS A 43 -19.60 -2.91 4.71
C LYS A 43 -19.32 -3.17 3.24
N ASN A 44 -19.09 -2.12 2.44
CA ASN A 44 -18.67 -2.31 1.07
C ASN A 44 -17.24 -2.86 1.06
N PRO A 45 -16.99 -4.02 0.41
CA PRO A 45 -15.68 -4.67 0.45
C PRO A 45 -14.58 -3.80 -0.17
N ARG A 46 -14.93 -2.79 -0.99
CA ARG A 46 -13.97 -1.87 -1.62
C ARG A 46 -13.45 -0.78 -0.68
N THR A 47 -14.25 -0.37 0.31
CA THR A 47 -13.93 0.77 1.18
C THR A 47 -12.70 0.50 2.06
N PRO A 48 -12.57 -0.67 2.72
CA PRO A 48 -11.37 -1.03 3.48
C PRO A 48 -10.10 -1.01 2.62
N PHE A 49 -10.17 -1.52 1.39
CA PHE A 49 -9.03 -1.49 0.46
C PHE A 49 -8.60 -0.07 0.12
N LEU A 50 -9.55 0.84 -0.16
CA LEU A 50 -9.23 2.23 -0.47
C LEU A 50 -8.61 2.95 0.73
N ILE A 51 -9.11 2.69 1.93
CA ILE A 51 -8.56 3.24 3.18
C ILE A 51 -7.14 2.72 3.43
N ALA A 52 -6.89 1.43 3.16
CA ALA A 52 -5.56 0.82 3.30
C ALA A 52 -4.50 1.43 2.35
N LEU A 53 -4.90 2.14 1.30
CA LEU A 53 -3.97 2.82 0.39
C LEU A 53 -3.52 4.20 0.89
N ILE A 54 -4.25 4.82 1.81
CA ILE A 54 -3.90 6.14 2.34
C ILE A 54 -2.50 6.13 3.01
N PRO A 55 -2.16 5.16 3.88
CA PRO A 55 -0.83 5.10 4.49
C PRO A 55 0.29 4.83 3.47
N ASN A 56 -0.02 4.11 2.39
CA ASN A 56 0.94 3.88 1.29
C ASN A 56 1.39 5.19 0.62
N LEU A 57 0.55 6.23 0.57
CA LEU A 57 0.94 7.56 0.07
C LEU A 57 1.96 8.24 0.98
N PHE A 58 1.88 8.03 2.30
CA PHE A 58 2.88 8.54 3.24
C PHE A 58 4.22 7.80 3.09
N ILE A 59 4.18 6.48 2.89
CA ILE A 59 5.36 5.66 2.60
C ILE A 59 6.01 6.11 1.28
N PHE A 60 5.19 6.33 0.24
CA PHE A 60 5.65 6.89 -1.03
C PHE A 60 6.38 8.22 -0.84
N ARG A 61 5.77 9.16 -0.11
CA ARG A 61 6.38 10.46 0.18
C ARG A 61 7.72 10.30 0.92
N TYR A 62 7.80 9.38 1.88
CA TYR A 62 9.04 9.12 2.60
C TYR A 62 10.16 8.59 1.68
N PHE A 63 9.86 7.64 0.79
CA PHE A 63 10.85 7.09 -0.14
C PHE A 63 11.28 8.09 -1.22
N MET A 64 10.35 8.87 -1.76
CA MET A 64 10.66 9.82 -2.83
C MET A 64 11.31 11.10 -2.30
N VAL A 65 10.74 11.71 -1.24
CA VAL A 65 11.16 13.03 -0.76
C VAL A 65 12.35 12.94 0.20
N ASN A 66 12.28 12.07 1.22
CA ASN A 66 13.34 12.01 2.24
C ASN A 66 14.54 11.18 1.80
N ARG A 67 14.29 10.06 1.11
CA ARG A 67 15.35 9.12 0.68
C ARG A 67 15.89 9.44 -0.72
N LYS A 68 15.26 10.34 -1.49
CA LYS A 68 15.60 10.66 -2.89
C LYS A 68 15.71 9.40 -3.78
N GLN A 69 14.92 8.37 -3.48
CA GLN A 69 14.91 7.09 -4.20
C GLN A 69 13.78 7.11 -5.23
N ASP A 70 14.02 7.81 -6.34
CA ASP A 70 13.02 8.06 -7.38
C ASP A 70 12.54 6.77 -8.04
N LYS A 71 13.43 5.81 -8.31
CA LYS A 71 13.04 4.55 -8.97
C LYS A 71 12.22 3.67 -8.03
N THR A 72 12.58 3.67 -6.75
CA THR A 72 11.87 2.93 -5.69
C THR A 72 10.47 3.53 -5.47
N GLY A 73 10.36 4.86 -5.39
CA GLY A 73 9.07 5.55 -5.29
C GLY A 73 8.17 5.27 -6.50
N ARG A 74 8.71 5.31 -7.73
CA ARG A 74 7.98 4.94 -8.95
C ARG A 74 7.50 3.49 -8.92
N GLY A 75 8.33 2.55 -8.48
CA GLY A 75 7.95 1.14 -8.33
C GLY A 75 6.82 0.94 -7.32
N LEU A 76 6.86 1.66 -6.19
CA LEU A 76 5.81 1.64 -5.17
C LEU A 76 4.47 2.17 -5.72
N LEU A 77 4.50 3.30 -6.42
CA LEU A 77 3.32 3.84 -7.12
C LEU A 77 2.73 2.86 -8.13
N LEU A 78 3.58 2.20 -8.91
CA LEU A 78 3.17 1.20 -9.90
C LEU A 78 2.42 0.05 -9.22
N THR A 79 2.94 -0.46 -8.11
CA THR A 79 2.27 -1.51 -7.33
C THR A 79 0.93 -1.03 -6.77
N ILE A 80 0.87 0.18 -6.21
CA ILE A 80 -0.38 0.78 -5.72
C ILE A 80 -1.43 0.82 -6.83
N PHE A 81 -1.07 1.29 -8.02
CA PHE A 81 -1.98 1.32 -9.16
C PHE A 81 -2.45 -0.06 -9.57
N ILE A 82 -1.55 -1.04 -9.68
CA ILE A 82 -1.91 -2.43 -10.04
C ILE A 82 -2.89 -3.00 -9.02
N VAL A 83 -2.65 -2.79 -7.72
CA VAL A 83 -3.55 -3.27 -6.66
C VAL A 83 -4.91 -2.58 -6.73
N VAL A 84 -4.95 -1.25 -6.94
CA VAL A 84 -6.21 -0.51 -7.14
C VAL A 84 -7.00 -1.09 -8.31
N PHE A 85 -6.36 -1.25 -9.46
CA PHE A 85 -7.01 -1.81 -10.65
C PHE A 85 -7.50 -3.24 -10.40
N ALA A 86 -6.70 -4.07 -9.73
CA ALA A 86 -7.10 -5.42 -9.36
C ALA A 86 -8.33 -5.41 -8.44
N VAL A 87 -8.34 -4.58 -7.40
CA VAL A 87 -9.49 -4.45 -6.49
C VAL A 87 -10.73 -4.00 -7.27
N PHE A 88 -10.63 -3.00 -8.14
CA PHE A 88 -11.76 -2.52 -8.93
C PHE A 88 -12.31 -3.53 -9.94
N LEU A 89 -11.45 -4.37 -10.53
CA LEU A 89 -11.84 -5.34 -11.55
C LEU A 89 -12.34 -6.67 -10.96
N PHE A 90 -11.72 -7.13 -9.87
CA PHE A 90 -11.99 -8.45 -9.29
C PHE A 90 -12.96 -8.42 -8.10
N ILE A 91 -13.04 -7.31 -7.34
CA ILE A 91 -13.91 -7.19 -6.17
C ILE A 91 -15.19 -6.44 -6.57
N LYS A 92 -16.27 -7.21 -6.79
CA LYS A 92 -17.61 -6.71 -7.06
C LYS A 92 -18.37 -6.40 -5.78
#